data_AF-A0A8T5L110-F1
#
_entry.id   AF-A0A8T5L110-F1
#
_cell.length_a   1.000
_cell.length_b   1.000
_cell.length_c   1.000
_cell.angle_alpha   90.00
_cell.angle_beta   90.00
_cell.angle_gamma   90.00
#
_symmetry.space_group_name_H-M   'P 1'
#
loop_
_entity.id
_entity.type
_entity.pdbx_description
1 polymer ?
#
loop_
_entity_poly.entity_id
_entity_poly.type
_entity_poly.pdbx_seq_one_letter_code
_entity_poly.pdbx_strand_id
1 'polypeptide(L)'
;MANKKQAYTIIAKEWLENFLKEKYSKDFSIEVILPKSNISKLSDQKIKSVENYTLFDFKPDVLGILTNKKTKKVELVLLNRSTSAISVKEIGEINVYSLILTPLHSFIVSPKGLPTEVNTLLLNESIEDSLLNYNKEKEIIILKLLENGKIDNKNIFPRRFKNYF
;
A
#
# COMPACT_ATOMS: atom_id res chain seq x y z
N MET A 1 -27.69 -3.82 -0.11
CA MET A 1 -26.57 -3.97 0.85
C MET A 1 -25.31 -3.44 0.19
N ALA A 2 -24.65 -2.44 0.77
CA ALA A 2 -23.31 -2.07 0.29
C ALA A 2 -22.41 -3.31 0.36
N ASN A 3 -21.71 -3.62 -0.73
CA ASN A 3 -20.82 -4.76 -0.81
C ASN A 3 -19.77 -4.65 0.33
N LYS A 4 -19.66 -5.65 1.22
CA LYS A 4 -18.71 -5.64 2.35
C LYS A 4 -17.28 -5.30 1.89
N LYS A 5 -16.89 -5.77 0.70
CA LYS A 5 -15.61 -5.42 0.07
C LYS A 5 -15.48 -3.92 -0.20
N GLN A 6 -16.53 -3.29 -0.70
CA GLN A 6 -16.55 -1.85 -0.98
C GLN A 6 -16.52 -1.03 0.31
N ALA A 7 -17.26 -1.42 1.35
CA ALA A 7 -17.19 -0.77 2.65
C ALA A 7 -15.75 -0.81 3.23
N TYR A 8 -15.11 -1.98 3.20
CA TYR A 8 -13.72 -2.13 3.64
C TYR A 8 -12.72 -1.34 2.80
N THR A 9 -13.01 -1.12 1.52
CA THR A 9 -12.22 -0.25 0.63
C THR A 9 -12.16 1.17 1.15
N ILE A 10 -13.31 1.69 1.56
CA ILE A 10 -13.47 3.07 2.00
C ILE A 10 -12.70 3.24 3.31
N ILE A 11 -12.81 2.29 4.23
CA ILE A 11 -12.03 2.26 5.47
C ILE A 11 -10.52 2.28 5.18
N ALA A 12 -10.04 1.43 4.25
CA ALA A 12 -8.64 1.41 3.86
C ALA A 12 -8.17 2.72 3.22
N LYS A 13 -9.02 3.35 2.40
CA LYS A 13 -8.77 4.68 1.82
C LYS A 13 -8.64 5.76 2.90
N GLU A 14 -9.59 5.81 3.83
CA GLU A 14 -9.59 6.78 4.92
C GLU A 14 -8.39 6.62 5.83
N TRP A 15 -8.03 5.38 6.17
CA TRP A 15 -6.83 5.07 6.93
C TRP A 15 -5.57 5.59 6.21
N LEU A 16 -5.41 5.27 4.92
CA LEU A 16 -4.24 5.70 4.15
C LEU A 16 -4.17 7.23 4.06
N GLU A 17 -5.31 7.88 3.84
CA GLU A 17 -5.40 9.34 3.77
C GLU A 17 -4.97 10.00 5.09
N ASN A 18 -5.41 9.48 6.23
CA ASN A 18 -5.01 9.98 7.55
C ASN A 18 -3.51 9.75 7.81
N PHE A 19 -3.00 8.54 7.55
CA PHE A 19 -1.58 8.21 7.69
C PHE A 19 -0.69 9.16 6.86
N LEU A 20 -1.05 9.38 5.59
CA LEU A 20 -0.27 10.25 4.71
C LEU A 20 -0.35 11.71 5.16
N LYS A 21 -1.52 12.19 5.59
CA LYS A 21 -1.70 13.55 6.09
C LYS A 21 -0.87 13.81 7.33
N GLU A 22 -0.91 12.91 8.30
CA GLU A 22 -0.10 13.04 9.51
C GLU A 22 1.39 13.10 9.20
N LYS A 23 1.86 12.23 8.30
CA LYS A 23 3.29 12.06 8.04
C LYS A 23 3.89 13.06 7.05
N TYR A 24 3.12 13.47 6.04
CA TYR A 24 3.65 14.19 4.87
C TYR A 24 2.97 15.52 4.56
N SER A 25 1.89 15.89 5.24
CA SER A 25 1.12 17.11 4.89
C SER A 25 1.91 18.41 5.02
N LYS A 26 3.01 18.43 5.78
CA LYS A 26 3.90 19.58 5.88
C LYS A 26 4.51 19.90 4.50
N ASP A 27 5.08 18.90 3.84
CA ASP A 27 5.87 19.07 2.62
C ASP A 27 5.13 18.69 1.33
N PHE A 28 4.03 17.92 1.44
CA PHE A 28 3.30 17.39 0.29
C PHE A 28 1.83 17.80 0.29
N SER A 29 1.28 18.00 -0.91
CA SER A 29 -0.15 17.93 -1.17
C SER A 29 -0.55 16.47 -1.37
N ILE A 30 -1.61 16.03 -0.71
CA ILE A 30 -1.98 14.62 -0.61
C ILE A 30 -3.35 14.42 -1.23
N GLU A 31 -3.42 13.45 -2.13
CA GLU A 31 -4.65 12.97 -2.73
C GLU A 31 -4.69 11.44 -2.61
N VAL A 32 -5.83 10.88 -2.22
CA VAL A 32 -6.01 9.43 -2.12
C VAL A 32 -7.24 9.04 -2.92
N ILE A 33 -7.07 8.16 -3.91
CA ILE A 33 -8.13 7.79 -4.86
C ILE A 33 -8.36 6.28 -4.88
N LEU A 34 -9.55 5.92 -5.36
CA LEU A 34 -9.89 4.56 -5.75
C LEU A 34 -9.78 4.47 -7.27
N PRO A 35 -8.68 3.92 -7.83
CA PRO A 35 -8.48 3.92 -9.26
C PRO A 35 -9.56 3.06 -9.97
N LYS A 36 -10.12 3.59 -11.06
CA LYS A 36 -11.14 2.90 -11.86
C LYS A 36 -10.54 1.98 -12.94
N SER A 37 -9.28 2.21 -13.29
CA SER A 37 -8.51 1.50 -14.30
C SER A 37 -7.05 1.35 -13.83
N ASN A 38 -6.22 0.70 -14.65
CA ASN A 38 -4.78 0.64 -14.41
C ASN A 38 -4.19 2.06 -14.33
N ILE A 39 -3.14 2.23 -13.52
CA ILE A 39 -2.53 3.55 -13.25
C ILE A 39 -2.11 4.24 -14.56
N SER A 40 -1.53 3.49 -15.50
CA SER A 40 -1.11 3.99 -16.82
C SER A 40 -2.23 4.59 -17.67
N LYS A 41 -3.50 4.25 -17.38
CA LYS A 41 -4.70 4.69 -18.11
C LYS A 41 -5.45 5.83 -17.42
N LEU A 42 -4.95 6.33 -16.28
CA LEU A 42 -5.57 7.45 -15.57
C LEU A 42 -5.29 8.77 -16.33
N SER A 43 -6.30 9.64 -16.40
CA SER A 43 -6.19 10.94 -17.06
C SER A 43 -5.45 12.01 -16.24
N ASP A 44 -5.07 11.69 -15.00
CA ASP A 44 -4.41 12.59 -14.06
C ASP A 44 -3.00 12.98 -14.54
N GLN A 45 -2.77 14.29 -14.71
CA GLN A 45 -1.50 14.83 -15.18
C GLN A 45 -0.35 14.62 -14.18
N LYS A 46 -0.64 14.55 -12.87
CA LYS A 46 0.36 14.26 -11.84
C LYS A 46 0.93 12.86 -12.02
N ILE A 47 0.08 11.88 -12.31
CA ILE A 47 0.51 10.50 -12.55
C ILE A 47 1.35 10.41 -13.82
N LYS A 48 0.95 11.10 -14.89
CA LYS A 48 1.71 11.15 -16.16
C LYS A 48 3.08 11.80 -16.02
N SER A 49 3.30 12.61 -14.97
CA SER A 49 4.62 13.20 -14.67
C SER A 49 5.58 12.24 -13.96
N VAL A 50 5.10 11.08 -13.50
CA VAL A 50 5.94 10.04 -12.91
C VAL A 50 6.70 9.33 -14.02
N GLU A 51 8.00 9.11 -13.79
CA GLU A 51 8.84 8.40 -14.74
C GLU A 51 8.30 6.99 -15.02
N ASN A 52 8.36 6.56 -16.28
CA ASN A 52 7.91 5.24 -16.71
C ASN A 52 6.44 4.92 -16.43
N TYR A 53 5.56 5.93 -16.27
CA TYR A 53 4.16 5.71 -15.90
C TYR A 53 3.38 4.78 -16.84
N THR A 54 3.81 4.68 -18.11
CA THR A 54 3.22 3.79 -19.11
C THR A 54 3.38 2.31 -18.75
N LEU A 55 4.38 1.95 -17.94
CA LEU A 55 4.61 0.59 -17.43
C LEU A 55 3.67 0.23 -16.29
N PHE A 56 2.94 1.18 -15.70
CA PHE A 56 2.06 0.94 -14.55
C PHE A 56 0.72 0.35 -14.99
N ASP A 57 0.75 -0.75 -15.76
CA ASP A 57 -0.43 -1.46 -16.26
C ASP A 57 -1.03 -2.41 -15.21
N PHE A 58 -1.23 -1.88 -14.01
CA PHE A 58 -1.88 -2.56 -12.89
C PHE A 58 -2.72 -1.57 -12.09
N LYS A 59 -3.60 -2.11 -11.24
CA LYS A 59 -4.56 -1.32 -10.48
C LYS A 59 -4.52 -1.71 -9.00
N PRO A 60 -3.94 -0.87 -8.12
CA PRO A 60 -4.06 -1.10 -6.69
C PRO A 60 -5.49 -0.85 -6.22
N ASP A 61 -5.81 -1.32 -5.02
CA ASP A 61 -7.12 -1.06 -4.43
C ASP A 61 -7.32 0.39 -4.01
N VAL A 62 -6.25 1.03 -3.53
CA VAL A 62 -6.19 2.44 -3.15
C VAL A 62 -4.84 2.99 -3.62
N LEU A 63 -4.85 4.19 -4.20
CA LEU A 63 -3.65 4.89 -4.65
C LEU A 63 -3.51 6.22 -3.89
N GLY A 64 -2.38 6.42 -3.22
CA GLY A 64 -1.96 7.71 -2.69
C GLY A 64 -1.09 8.44 -3.71
N ILE A 65 -1.35 9.74 -3.90
CA ILE A 65 -0.60 10.63 -4.79
C ILE A 65 -0.10 11.80 -3.94
N LEU A 66 1.21 11.88 -3.77
CA LEU A 66 1.86 12.93 -3.00
C LEU A 66 2.60 13.86 -3.95
N THR A 67 2.24 15.13 -3.98
CA THR A 67 2.93 16.15 -4.78
C THR A 67 3.72 17.07 -3.86
N ASN A 68 5.05 17.07 -3.99
CA ASN A 68 5.90 17.94 -3.18
C ASN A 68 5.56 19.41 -3.46
N LYS A 69 5.25 20.18 -2.41
CA LYS A 69 4.77 21.57 -2.55
C LYS A 69 5.82 22.49 -3.21
N LYS A 70 7.10 22.22 -2.97
CA LYS A 70 8.25 23.00 -3.47
C LYS A 70 8.71 22.52 -4.84
N THR A 71 9.07 21.24 -4.97
CA THR A 71 9.70 20.72 -6.19
C THR A 71 8.71 20.25 -7.25
N LYS A 72 7.42 20.12 -6.88
CA LYS A 72 6.36 19.51 -7.70
C LYS A 72 6.61 18.04 -8.08
N LYS A 73 7.64 17.40 -7.54
CA LYS A 73 7.88 15.95 -7.71
C LYS A 73 6.68 15.17 -7.17
N VAL A 74 6.22 14.21 -7.96
CA VAL A 74 5.11 13.31 -7.59
C VAL A 74 5.68 11.99 -7.09
N GLU A 75 5.18 11.53 -5.95
CA GLU A 75 5.46 10.22 -5.38
C GLU A 75 4.14 9.47 -5.20
N LEU A 76 4.15 8.17 -5.47
CA LEU A 76 2.97 7.32 -5.39
C LEU A 76 3.07 6.37 -4.21
N VAL A 77 1.92 6.02 -3.62
CA VAL A 77 1.80 5.06 -2.52
C VAL A 77 0.77 4.01 -2.92
N LEU A 78 1.14 2.73 -2.83
CA LEU A 78 0.26 1.61 -3.14
C LEU A 78 -0.37 1.05 -1.87
N LEU A 79 -1.65 0.68 -1.96
CA LEU A 79 -2.31 -0.12 -0.95
C LEU A 79 -3.23 -1.14 -1.63
N ASN A 80 -2.99 -2.43 -1.37
CA ASN A 80 -3.91 -3.51 -1.69
C ASN A 80 -4.63 -3.98 -0.44
N ARG A 81 -5.90 -4.37 -0.59
CA ARG A 81 -6.73 -4.83 0.53
C ARG A 81 -7.20 -6.26 0.30
N SER A 82 -7.13 -7.08 1.34
CA SER A 82 -7.77 -8.39 1.38
C SER A 82 -9.00 -8.35 2.27
N THR A 83 -10.06 -9.04 1.88
CA THR A 83 -11.21 -9.32 2.77
C THR A 83 -11.04 -10.62 3.55
N SER A 84 -9.94 -11.34 3.30
CA SER A 84 -9.54 -12.59 3.94
C SER A 84 -8.16 -12.44 4.59
N ALA A 85 -7.66 -13.51 5.20
CA ALA A 85 -6.27 -13.53 5.65
C ALA A 85 -5.34 -13.37 4.44
N ILE A 86 -4.22 -12.67 4.62
CA ILE A 86 -3.30 -12.31 3.54
C ILE A 86 -2.53 -13.56 3.10
N SER A 87 -2.54 -13.82 1.80
CA SER A 87 -1.87 -14.94 1.15
C SER A 87 -0.52 -14.53 0.54
N VAL A 88 0.36 -15.52 0.32
CA VAL A 88 1.64 -15.30 -0.40
C VAL A 88 1.40 -14.75 -1.81
N LYS A 89 0.29 -15.14 -2.46
CA LYS A 89 -0.11 -14.61 -3.77
C LYS A 89 -0.30 -13.09 -3.74
N GLU A 90 -1.04 -12.58 -2.75
CA GLU A 90 -1.29 -11.14 -2.62
C GLU A 90 0.00 -10.35 -2.32
N ILE A 91 0.91 -10.97 -1.54
CA ILE A 91 2.25 -10.41 -1.27
C ILE A 91 3.08 -10.33 -2.57
N GLY A 92 3.16 -11.43 -3.32
CA GLY A 92 3.89 -11.45 -4.59
C GLY A 92 3.32 -10.47 -5.61
N GLU A 93 1.99 -10.35 -5.70
CA GLU A 93 1.33 -9.40 -6.61
C GLU A 93 1.75 -7.95 -6.34
N ILE A 94 1.62 -7.49 -5.08
CA ILE A 94 2.02 -6.12 -4.76
C ILE A 94 3.54 -5.92 -4.83
N ASN A 95 4.35 -6.96 -4.60
CA ASN A 95 5.80 -6.89 -4.77
C ASN A 95 6.17 -6.57 -6.22
N VAL A 96 5.58 -7.28 -7.18
CA VAL A 96 5.76 -7.01 -8.62
C VAL A 96 5.35 -5.58 -8.97
N TYR A 97 4.20 -5.11 -8.49
CA TYR A 97 3.77 -3.72 -8.70
C TYR A 97 4.77 -2.72 -8.13
N SER A 98 5.32 -3.03 -6.96
CA SER A 98 6.26 -2.15 -6.25
C SER A 98 7.66 -2.16 -6.88
N LEU A 99 8.09 -3.26 -7.51
CA LEU A 99 9.31 -3.34 -8.31
C LEU A 99 9.21 -2.43 -9.55
N ILE A 100 8.05 -2.40 -10.20
CA ILE A 100 7.84 -1.59 -11.42
C ILE A 100 7.71 -0.10 -11.07
N LEU A 101 6.94 0.25 -10.03
CA LEU A 101 6.63 1.64 -9.67
C LEU A 101 7.62 2.28 -8.69
N THR A 102 8.31 1.49 -7.86
CA THR A 102 9.15 1.96 -6.75
C THR A 102 8.46 2.98 -5.81
N PRO A 103 7.25 2.68 -5.29
CA PRO A 103 6.43 3.63 -4.54
C PRO A 103 7.11 4.13 -3.25
N LEU A 104 6.61 5.23 -2.69
CA LEU A 104 7.06 5.74 -1.38
C LEU A 104 6.71 4.75 -0.27
N HIS A 105 5.50 4.19 -0.29
CA HIS A 105 5.05 3.10 0.56
C HIS A 105 4.28 2.07 -0.25
N SER A 106 4.34 0.83 0.20
CA SER A 106 3.56 -0.28 -0.34
C SER A 106 2.91 -1.04 0.81
N PHE A 107 1.56 -1.02 0.86
CA PHE A 107 0.79 -1.61 1.95
C PHE A 107 -0.07 -2.77 1.50
N ILE A 108 -0.17 -3.80 2.34
CA ILE A 108 -1.26 -4.78 2.27
C ILE A 108 -2.06 -4.68 3.56
N VAL A 109 -3.37 -4.50 3.45
CA VAL A 109 -4.26 -4.44 4.62
C VAL A 109 -5.30 -5.54 4.60
N SER A 110 -5.63 -6.07 5.77
CA SER A 110 -6.69 -7.07 5.93
C SER A 110 -7.33 -6.99 7.31
N PRO A 111 -8.64 -7.26 7.47
CA PRO A 111 -9.24 -7.35 8.81
C PRO A 111 -8.77 -8.59 9.57
N LYS A 112 -8.27 -9.61 8.86
CA LYS A 112 -7.74 -10.86 9.42
C LYS A 112 -6.23 -10.85 9.59
N GLY A 113 -5.52 -9.92 8.93
CA GLY A 113 -4.05 -9.83 8.97
C GLY A 113 -3.37 -11.04 8.31
N LEU A 114 -2.18 -11.36 8.80
CA LEU A 114 -1.41 -12.53 8.35
C LEU A 114 -1.89 -13.80 9.05
N PRO A 115 -2.21 -14.88 8.30
CA PRO A 115 -2.46 -16.18 8.90
C PRO A 115 -1.14 -16.79 9.42
N THR A 116 -1.25 -17.73 10.36
CA THR A 116 -0.11 -18.33 11.05
C THR A 116 0.92 -18.94 10.10
N GLU A 117 0.46 -19.60 9.03
CA GLU A 117 1.30 -20.30 8.07
C GLU A 117 2.16 -19.31 7.28
N VAL A 118 1.56 -18.21 6.80
CA VAL A 118 2.29 -17.16 6.08
C VAL A 118 3.21 -16.40 7.03
N ASN A 119 2.76 -16.11 8.25
CA ASN A 119 3.61 -15.50 9.26
C ASN A 119 4.83 -16.37 9.59
N THR A 120 4.65 -17.70 9.72
CA THR A 120 5.76 -18.65 9.97
C THR A 120 6.75 -18.66 8.82
N LEU A 121 6.26 -18.63 7.58
CA LEU A 121 7.10 -18.53 6.39
C LEU A 121 7.92 -17.23 6.35
N LEU A 122 7.30 -16.11 6.73
CA LEU A 122 7.97 -14.81 6.80
C LEU A 122 8.92 -14.67 8.01
N LEU A 123 8.97 -15.62 8.95
CA LEU A 123 10.01 -15.62 10.00
C LEU A 123 11.38 -16.08 9.49
N ASN A 124 11.43 -16.67 8.29
CA ASN A 124 12.70 -16.96 7.62
C ASN A 124 13.18 -15.71 6.88
N GLU A 125 14.32 -15.15 7.29
CA GLU A 125 14.86 -13.89 6.75
C GLU A 125 15.03 -13.92 5.22
N SER A 126 15.56 -15.03 4.66
CA SER A 126 15.73 -15.15 3.21
C SER A 126 14.41 -15.14 2.45
N ILE A 127 13.36 -15.73 3.02
CA ILE A 127 12.03 -15.74 2.41
C ILE A 127 11.36 -14.38 2.59
N GLU A 128 11.45 -13.79 3.79
CA GLU A 128 10.97 -12.44 4.09
C GLU A 128 11.53 -11.44 3.08
N ASP A 129 12.86 -11.42 2.92
CA ASP A 129 13.55 -10.53 2.00
C ASP A 129 13.07 -10.75 0.56
N SER A 130 12.93 -12.00 0.13
CA SER A 130 12.49 -12.31 -1.23
C SER A 130 11.04 -11.87 -1.52
N LEU A 131 10.17 -11.86 -0.51
CA LEU A 131 8.75 -11.57 -0.68
C LEU A 131 8.40 -10.11 -0.41
N LEU A 132 9.06 -9.48 0.56
CA LEU A 132 8.67 -8.14 1.02
C LEU A 132 9.53 -7.04 0.41
N ASN A 133 10.78 -7.32 0.06
CA ASN A 133 11.67 -6.29 -0.47
C ASN A 133 11.42 -6.12 -1.98
N TYR A 134 11.13 -4.90 -2.39
CA TYR A 134 10.99 -4.53 -3.81
C TYR A 134 12.03 -3.49 -4.25
N ASN A 135 12.83 -3.00 -3.31
CA ASN A 135 14.04 -2.23 -3.57
C ASN A 135 14.99 -2.43 -2.37
N LYS A 136 16.29 -2.16 -2.53
CA LYS A 136 17.33 -2.35 -1.49
C LYS A 136 17.01 -1.71 -0.13
N GLU A 137 16.11 -0.73 -0.10
CA GLU A 137 15.73 0.01 1.10
C GLU A 137 14.22 0.05 1.36
N LYS A 138 13.41 -0.62 0.53
CA LYS A 138 11.95 -0.50 0.59
C LYS A 138 11.25 -1.83 0.55
N GLU A 139 10.24 -1.92 1.41
CA GLU A 139 9.62 -3.17 1.80
C GLU A 139 8.11 -3.00 1.86
N ILE A 140 7.38 -4.08 1.60
CA ILE A 140 5.93 -4.12 1.77
C ILE A 140 5.61 -4.16 3.25
N ILE A 141 4.68 -3.30 3.68
CA ILE A 141 4.18 -3.29 5.05
C ILE A 141 2.78 -3.88 5.10
N ILE A 142 2.65 -4.94 5.87
CA ILE A 142 1.42 -5.69 6.07
C ILE A 142 0.79 -5.26 7.39
N LEU A 143 -0.48 -4.86 7.32
CA LEU A 143 -1.24 -4.34 8.44
C LEU A 143 -2.54 -5.10 8.63
N LYS A 144 -2.84 -5.46 9.87
CA LYS A 144 -4.21 -5.80 10.24
C LYS A 144 -5.01 -4.53 10.52
N LEU A 145 -5.79 -4.10 9.52
CA LEU A 145 -6.67 -2.94 9.61
C LEU A 145 -8.08 -3.40 9.96
N LEU A 146 -8.53 -3.05 11.16
CA LEU A 146 -9.84 -3.42 11.68
C LEU A 146 -10.97 -2.66 10.98
N GLU A 147 -12.20 -3.17 11.07
CA GLU A 147 -13.38 -2.55 10.44
C GLU A 147 -13.71 -1.16 10.99
N ASN A 148 -13.13 -0.77 12.13
CA ASN A 148 -13.24 0.57 12.71
C ASN A 148 -12.13 1.54 12.24
N GLY A 149 -11.29 1.14 11.27
CA GLY A 149 -10.21 1.96 10.73
C GLY A 149 -8.94 2.01 11.59
N LYS A 150 -8.86 1.26 12.70
CA LYS A 150 -7.66 1.18 13.55
C LYS A 150 -6.75 0.04 13.11
N ILE A 151 -5.44 0.25 13.21
CA ILE A 151 -4.44 -0.80 13.08
C ILE A 151 -4.39 -1.61 14.38
N ASP A 152 -4.31 -2.93 14.26
CA ASP A 152 -3.91 -3.79 15.36
C ASP A 152 -2.37 -3.81 15.44
N ASN A 153 -1.78 -3.03 16.35
CA ASN A 153 -0.33 -2.84 16.51
C ASN A 153 0.44 -4.14 16.83
N LYS A 154 -0.25 -5.23 17.20
CA LYS A 154 0.39 -6.54 17.38
C LYS A 154 0.56 -7.30 16.06
N ASN A 155 -0.17 -6.90 15.02
CA ASN A 155 -0.26 -7.52 13.72
C ASN A 155 0.24 -6.58 12.61
N ILE A 156 1.35 -5.89 12.89
CA ILE A 156 2.15 -5.15 11.92
C ILE A 156 3.32 -6.06 11.52
N PHE A 157 3.53 -6.24 10.23
CA PHE A 157 4.66 -6.98 9.69
C PHE A 157 5.26 -6.20 8.51
N PRO A 158 6.58 -6.14 8.33
CA PRO A 158 7.63 -6.62 9.23
C PRO A 158 7.62 -5.95 10.61
N ARG A 159 8.08 -6.68 11.64
CA ARG A 159 8.00 -6.21 13.05
C ARG A 159 8.78 -4.91 13.29
N ARG A 160 9.80 -4.61 12.47
CA ARG A 160 10.57 -3.35 12.53
C ARG A 160 9.71 -2.10 12.29
N PHE A 161 8.55 -2.23 11.63
CA PHE A 161 7.63 -1.11 11.40
C PHE A 161 6.62 -0.89 12.54
N LYS A 162 6.70 -1.62 13.65
CA LYS A 162 5.72 -1.51 14.75
C LYS A 162 5.61 -0.10 15.34
N ASN A 163 6.71 0.65 15.39
CA ASN A 163 6.74 2.02 15.91
C ASN A 163 6.58 3.09 14.82
N TYR A 164 6.24 2.68 13.60
CA TYR A 164 6.11 3.58 12.44
C TYR A 164 4.71 4.21 12.32
N PHE A 165 3.74 3.70 13.08
CA PHE A 165 2.31 4.02 13.06
C PHE A 165 1.80 4.38 14.46
#